data_AF-A0A1Y1VY69-F1
#
_entry.id   AF-A0A1Y1VY69-F1
#
_cell.length_a   1.000
_cell.length_b   1.000
_cell.length_c   1.000
_cell.angle_alpha   90.00
_cell.angle_beta   90.00
_cell.angle_gamma   90.00
#
_symmetry.space_group_name_H-M   'P 1'
#
loop_
_entity.id
_entity.type
_entity.pdbx_description
1 polymer ?
#
loop_
_entity_poly.entity_id
_entity_poly.type
_entity_poly.pdbx_seq_one_letter_code
_entity_poly.pdbx_strand_id
1 'polypeptide(L)'
;CCNKNGFCGLSYEDCNISTGCQPSYGICLKNELNLNSSSSFSSTISISNLNSYSNSNSNYGSCIVKGSNLRSYAHISCCSKDGICGLSAEHCGEGCQSEFGVC
;
A
#
# COMPACT_ATOMS: atom_id res chain seq x y z
N CYS A 1 2.96 1.92 0.71
CA CYS A 1 2.10 1.50 1.84
C CYS A 1 1.44 2.74 2.44
N CYS A 2 0.35 2.60 3.21
CA CYS A 2 -0.19 3.73 3.95
C CYS A 2 -0.09 3.48 5.45
N ASN A 3 0.61 4.35 6.17
CA ASN A 3 0.83 4.18 7.59
C ASN A 3 -0.39 4.61 8.41
N LYS A 4 -0.34 4.41 9.73
CA LYS A 4 -1.46 4.73 10.64
C LYS A 4 -1.91 6.20 10.62
N ASN A 5 -1.03 7.10 10.17
CA ASN A 5 -1.26 8.53 10.10
C ASN A 5 -1.81 8.97 8.73
N GLY A 6 -2.02 8.05 7.80
CA GLY A 6 -2.52 8.37 6.45
C GLY A 6 -1.43 8.77 5.46
N PHE A 7 -0.14 8.61 5.81
CA PHE A 7 0.96 8.96 4.90
C PHE A 7 1.43 7.75 4.10
N CYS A 8 1.78 8.01 2.85
CA CYS A 8 2.44 7.05 1.99
C CYS A 8 3.90 6.84 2.41
N GLY A 9 4.33 5.59 2.43
CA GLY A 9 5.73 5.26 2.67
C GLY A 9 6.09 3.84 2.26
N LEU A 10 7.40 3.58 2.22
CA LEU A 10 8.01 2.30 1.88
C LEU A 10 8.85 1.70 3.03
N SER A 11 8.90 2.39 4.17
CA SER A 11 9.61 1.88 5.33
C SER A 11 8.85 0.70 5.96
N TYR A 12 9.56 -0.11 6.74
CA TYR A 12 8.93 -1.17 7.53
C TYR A 12 7.80 -0.63 8.41
N GLU A 13 8.00 0.51 9.07
CA GLU A 13 7.01 1.15 9.95
C GLU A 13 5.77 1.60 9.18
N ASP A 14 5.93 2.06 7.94
CA ASP A 14 4.79 2.47 7.12
C ASP A 14 3.99 1.28 6.57
N CYS A 15 4.68 0.17 6.36
CA CYS A 15 4.12 -0.98 5.69
C CYS A 15 3.61 -2.05 6.65
N ASN A 16 4.14 -2.18 7.86
CA ASN A 16 3.79 -3.29 8.74
C ASN A 16 2.38 -3.12 9.35
N ILE A 17 1.58 -4.19 9.29
CA ILE A 17 0.22 -4.18 9.86
C ILE A 17 0.22 -3.97 11.39
N SER A 18 1.27 -4.45 12.09
CA SER A 18 1.43 -4.27 13.54
C SER A 18 1.83 -2.85 13.93
N THR A 19 2.48 -2.08 13.04
CA THR A 19 2.78 -0.66 13.26
C THR A 19 1.62 0.24 12.82
N GLY A 20 0.57 -0.35 12.25
CA GLY A 20 -0.69 0.31 11.93
C GLY A 20 -0.84 0.70 10.46
N CYS A 21 -0.17 0.00 9.54
CA CYS A 21 -0.46 0.14 8.12
C CYS A 21 -1.97 -0.05 7.84
N GLN A 22 -2.53 0.79 6.97
CA GLN A 22 -3.94 0.86 6.63
C GLN A 22 -4.22 0.08 5.33
N PRO A 23 -4.69 -1.19 5.40
CA PRO A 23 -4.85 -2.04 4.22
C PRO A 23 -5.96 -1.57 3.26
N SER A 24 -6.85 -0.69 3.72
CA SER A 24 -7.86 -0.04 2.87
C SER A 24 -7.25 0.99 1.91
N TYR A 25 -6.07 1.52 2.25
CA TYR A 25 -5.41 2.61 1.54
C TYR A 25 -3.96 2.29 1.15
N GLY A 26 -3.60 1.01 1.10
CA GLY A 26 -2.29 0.59 0.65
C GLY A 26 -2.03 -0.88 0.90
N ILE A 27 -0.95 -1.38 0.31
CA ILE A 27 -0.49 -2.74 0.54
C ILE A 27 0.27 -2.76 1.88
N CYS A 28 -0.14 -3.65 2.79
CA CYS A 28 0.47 -3.81 4.11
C CYS A 28 1.21 -5.15 4.25
N LEU A 29 2.15 -5.24 5.18
CA LEU A 29 2.93 -6.45 5.46
C LEU A 29 2.31 -7.15 6.65
N LYS A 30 2.16 -8.47 6.58
CA LYS A 30 1.87 -9.29 7.76
C LYS A 30 3.18 -9.78 8.37
N ASN A 31 3.22 -9.86 9.71
CA ASN A 31 4.34 -10.41 10.45
C ASN A 31 4.40 -11.94 10.32
N GLU A 32 4.66 -12.43 9.11
CA GLU A 32 5.05 -13.80 8.78
C GLU A 32 6.40 -13.74 8.07
N LEU A 33 7.36 -13.08 8.71
CA LEU A 33 8.76 -13.11 8.32
C LEU A 33 9.38 -14.37 8.92
N ASN A 34 9.30 -15.50 8.22
CA ASN A 34 10.34 -16.51 8.38
C ASN A 34 11.58 -16.02 7.63
N LEU A 35 12.30 -15.06 8.21
CA LEU A 35 13.54 -14.49 7.67
C LEU A 35 14.72 -15.06 8.46
N ASN A 36 15.11 -16.26 8.05
CA ASN A 36 16.39 -16.86 8.34
C ASN A 36 17.45 -16.31 7.39
N SER A 37 17.78 -15.02 7.47
CA SER A 37 19.06 -14.50 6.93
C SER A 37 19.35 -13.11 7.46
N SER A 38 20.37 -13.06 8.31
CA SER A 38 21.05 -11.86 8.78
C SER A 38 21.70 -11.15 7.60
N SER A 39 21.10 -10.06 7.13
CA SER A 39 21.81 -9.09 6.27
C SER A 39 21.15 -7.73 6.41
N SER A 40 21.91 -6.82 7.02
CA SER A 40 21.73 -5.36 7.18
C SER A 40 20.48 -4.77 6.53
N PHE A 41 19.46 -4.49 7.34
CA PHE A 41 18.19 -3.93 6.90
C PHE A 41 18.39 -2.47 6.45
N SER A 42 18.46 -2.25 5.14
CA SER A 42 18.28 -0.93 4.55
C SER A 42 16.85 -0.46 4.85
N SER A 43 16.66 0.81 5.23
CA SER A 43 15.36 1.41 5.59
C SER A 43 14.32 1.45 4.45
N THR A 44 14.65 0.85 3.30
CA THR A 44 13.86 0.76 2.07
C THR A 44 13.64 -0.71 1.72
N ILE A 45 12.39 -1.17 1.74
CA ILE A 45 12.03 -2.55 1.44
C ILE A 45 11.87 -2.73 -0.08
N SER A 46 12.68 -3.60 -0.68
CA SER A 46 12.48 -4.09 -2.06
C SER A 46 11.28 -5.04 -2.09
N ILE A 47 10.18 -4.64 -2.75
CA ILE A 47 8.85 -5.29 -2.71
C ILE A 47 8.83 -6.67 -3.43
N SER A 48 9.96 -7.21 -3.86
CA SER A 48 10.02 -8.39 -4.72
C SER A 48 9.61 -9.71 -4.04
N ASN A 49 9.50 -9.80 -2.71
CA ASN A 49 9.22 -11.06 -2.00
C ASN A 49 8.41 -10.88 -0.70
N LEU A 50 7.30 -10.14 -0.74
CA LEU A 50 6.55 -9.80 0.47
C LEU A 50 5.15 -10.42 0.48
N ASN A 51 4.88 -11.23 1.50
CA ASN A 51 3.53 -11.70 1.84
C ASN A 51 2.66 -10.49 2.20
N SER A 52 2.03 -9.96 1.17
CA SER A 52 1.26 -8.73 1.19
C SER A 52 -0.14 -9.01 1.70
N TYR A 53 -0.58 -8.27 2.70
CA TYR A 53 -1.95 -8.31 3.17
C TYR A 53 -2.81 -7.35 2.34
N SER A 54 -3.66 -7.95 1.51
CA SER A 54 -4.74 -7.28 0.81
C SER A 54 -6.04 -7.91 1.30
N ASN A 55 -6.78 -7.24 2.18
CA ASN A 55 -8.07 -7.77 2.62
C ASN A 55 -9.13 -7.46 1.56
N SER A 56 -9.56 -8.47 0.79
CA SER A 56 -10.62 -8.35 -0.21
C SER A 56 -12.04 -8.27 0.39
N ASN A 57 -12.20 -7.88 1.66
CA ASN A 57 -13.53 -7.69 2.25
C ASN A 57 -14.22 -6.45 1.66
N SER A 58 -15.12 -6.74 0.72
CA SER A 58 -15.91 -5.89 -0.17
C SER A 58 -16.91 -4.92 0.52
N ASN A 59 -16.51 -4.14 1.52
CA ASN A 59 -17.42 -3.17 2.17
C ASN A 59 -16.92 -1.71 2.22
N TYR A 60 -15.73 -1.42 1.71
CA TYR A 60 -15.20 -0.05 1.66
C TYR A 60 -14.65 0.25 0.26
N GLY A 61 -14.89 1.46 -0.24
CA GLY A 61 -14.86 1.83 -1.66
C GLY A 61 -13.72 1.24 -2.49
N SER A 62 -14.06 0.34 -3.41
CA SER A 62 -13.18 -0.14 -4.47
C SER A 62 -13.26 0.82 -5.66
N CYS A 63 -12.20 1.60 -5.92
CA CYS A 63 -12.06 2.23 -7.23
C CYS A 63 -11.75 1.11 -8.25
N ILE A 64 -12.69 0.84 -9.16
CA ILE A 64 -12.50 -0.10 -10.27
C ILE A 64 -11.60 0.56 -11.31
N VAL A 65 -10.30 0.26 -11.33
CA VAL A 65 -9.53 0.44 -12.57
C VAL A 65 -10.05 -0.59 -13.57
N LYS A 66 -10.62 -0.15 -14.69
CA LYS A 66 -10.98 -1.03 -15.83
C LYS A 66 -9.69 -1.55 -16.48
N GLY A 67 -9.09 -2.58 -15.88
CA GLY A 67 -8.03 -3.41 -16.47
C GLY A 67 -8.62 -4.70 -17.06
N SER A 68 -8.15 -5.07 -18.24
CA SER A 68 -8.85 -5.87 -19.25
C SER A 68 -9.06 -7.36 -18.97
N ASN A 69 -8.65 -7.99 -17.85
CA ASN A 69 -8.98 -9.42 -17.60
C ASN A 69 -8.64 -10.02 -16.21
N LEU A 70 -8.71 -9.27 -15.10
CA LEU A 70 -8.39 -9.86 -13.77
C LEU A 70 -9.55 -9.70 -12.78
N ARG A 71 -10.19 -10.82 -12.43
CA ARG A 71 -11.11 -10.94 -11.29
C ARG A 71 -10.31 -10.91 -9.98
N SER A 72 -9.62 -9.82 -9.71
CA SER A 72 -8.90 -9.62 -8.46
C SER A 72 -9.01 -8.14 -8.12
N TYR A 73 -9.82 -7.82 -7.12
CA TYR A 73 -9.91 -6.47 -6.58
C TYR A 73 -8.63 -6.19 -5.81
N ALA A 74 -7.60 -5.74 -6.52
CA ALA A 74 -6.48 -5.06 -5.88
C ALA A 74 -7.04 -3.72 -5.37
N HIS A 75 -7.13 -3.56 -4.05
CA HIS A 75 -7.36 -2.25 -3.46
C HIS A 75 -6.12 -1.42 -3.72
N ILE A 76 -6.20 -0.53 -4.72
CA ILE A 76 -5.11 0.37 -5.04
C ILE A 76 -5.57 1.78 -4.67
N SER A 77 -4.87 2.35 -3.70
CA SER A 77 -4.99 3.73 -3.31
C SER A 77 -4.07 4.62 -4.13
N CYS A 78 -4.40 5.90 -4.13
CA CYS A 78 -3.58 6.94 -4.70
C CYS A 78 -2.77 7.60 -3.60
N CYS A 79 -1.61 8.12 -3.96
CA CYS A 79 -0.82 8.94 -3.05
C CYS A 79 -0.84 10.37 -3.56
N SER A 80 -1.45 11.29 -2.84
CA SER A 80 -1.52 12.69 -3.27
C SER A 80 -0.13 13.33 -3.36
N LYS A 81 -0.04 14.50 -3.98
CA LYS A 81 1.19 15.31 -4.01
C LYS A 81 1.74 15.64 -2.61
N ASP A 82 0.87 15.61 -1.59
CA ASP A 82 1.21 15.91 -0.19
C ASP A 82 1.59 14.65 0.59
N GLY A 83 1.68 13.50 -0.08
CA GLY A 83 2.07 12.22 0.52
C GLY A 83 0.95 11.56 1.31
N ILE A 84 -0.31 11.95 1.10
CA ILE A 84 -1.47 11.40 1.80
C ILE A 84 -2.08 10.28 0.96
N CYS A 85 -2.38 9.16 1.59
CA CYS A 85 -3.05 8.05 0.94
C CYS A 85 -4.57 8.31 0.89
N GLY A 86 -5.19 8.02 -0.25
CA GLY A 86 -6.64 8.18 -0.38
C GLY A 86 -7.21 7.66 -1.70
N LEU A 87 -8.53 7.78 -1.83
CA LEU A 87 -9.31 7.30 -2.97
C LEU A 87 -10.10 8.41 -3.68
N SER A 88 -10.11 9.64 -3.13
CA SER A 88 -10.79 10.76 -3.78
C SER A 88 -9.99 11.26 -4.98
N ALA A 89 -10.66 11.97 -5.89
CA ALA A 89 -10.01 12.60 -7.04
C ALA A 89 -8.86 13.55 -6.64
N GLU A 90 -8.87 14.07 -5.42
CA GLU A 90 -7.81 14.93 -4.88
C GLU A 90 -6.51 14.15 -4.61
N HIS A 91 -6.65 12.86 -4.27
CA HIS A 91 -5.52 11.97 -4.02
C HIS A 91 -5.01 11.32 -5.32
N CYS A 92 -5.93 11.05 -6.25
CA CYS A 92 -5.65 10.37 -7.53
C CYS A 92 -5.42 11.31 -8.71
N GLY A 93 -5.67 12.60 -8.51
CA GLY A 93 -5.63 13.61 -9.56
C GLY A 93 -4.23 14.12 -9.83
N GLU A 94 -4.15 15.40 -10.20
CA GLU A 94 -2.90 16.05 -10.53
C GLU A 94 -1.90 16.01 -9.37
N GLY A 95 -0.67 15.60 -9.66
CA GLY A 95 0.40 15.49 -8.67
C GLY A 95 0.36 14.20 -7.84
N CYS A 96 -0.51 13.24 -8.16
CA CYS A 96 -0.44 11.92 -7.56
C CYS A 96 0.95 11.27 -7.78
N GLN A 97 1.49 10.69 -6.71
CA GLN A 97 2.84 10.10 -6.66
C GLN A 97 2.79 8.62 -7.03
N SER A 98 3.09 8.31 -8.29
CA SER A 98 2.99 6.94 -8.85
C SER A 98 3.95 5.92 -8.23
N GLU A 99 4.99 6.36 -7.51
CA GLU A 99 5.88 5.45 -6.76
C GLU A 99 5.16 4.82 -5.56
N PHE A 100 4.13 5.48 -5.02
CA PHE A 100 3.46 5.08 -3.79
C PHE A 100 1.99 4.69 -3.95
N GLY A 101 1.39 4.90 -5.13
CA GLY A 101 0.00 4.58 -5.43
C GLY A 101 -0.28 4.55 -6.92
N VAL A 102 -1.51 4.21 -7.31
CA VAL A 102 -1.94 4.34 -8.71
C VAL A 102 -2.54 5.72 -8.93
N CYS A 103 -2.06 6.35 -9.99
CA CYS A 103 -2.58 7.54 -10.62
C CYS A 103 -3.05 7.08 -12.02
#